data_AF-A0A3M6EIP6-F1
#
_entry.id   AF-A0A3M6EIP6-F1
#
_cell.length_a   1.000
_cell.length_b   1.000
_cell.length_c   1.000
_cell.angle_alpha   90.00
_cell.angle_beta   90.00
_cell.angle_gamma   90.00
#
_symmetry.space_group_name_H-M   'P 1'
#
loop_
_entity.id
_entity.type
_entity.pdbx_description
1 polymer ?
#
loop_
_entity_poly.entity_id
_entity_poly.type
_entity_poly.pdbx_seq_one_letter_code
_entity_poly.pdbx_strand_id
1 'polypeptide(L)'
;MALIEPHYPKAGGGRKPYPLETMLRIHLLQNWFSLNDPAMEEALYEITPMRQFARLTLSAPIPEDTTIMKFRHLLEKHRVAAGILQVINGHLQDKGLALRQGTIVDATIIHALSSRRSTRTANANPTCTIQKKGISISLE
;
A
#
# COMPACT_ATOMS: atom_id res chain seq x y z
N MET A 1 12.45 8.78 4.94
CA MET A 1 11.88 10.09 5.32
C MET A 1 12.58 11.26 4.63
N ALA A 2 13.92 11.29 4.62
CA ALA A 2 14.74 12.35 4.02
C ALA A 2 14.39 12.74 2.56
N LEU A 3 13.82 11.82 1.76
CA LEU A 3 13.42 12.09 0.38
C LEU A 3 12.15 12.97 0.26
N ILE A 4 11.24 12.89 1.23
CA ILE A 4 9.92 13.56 1.15
C ILE A 4 9.92 14.84 2.01
N GLU A 5 10.62 14.80 3.14
CA GLU A 5 10.67 15.86 4.14
C GLU A 5 10.98 17.27 3.59
N PRO A 6 11.90 17.47 2.63
CA PRO A 6 12.18 18.80 2.08
C PRO A 6 11.01 19.43 1.33
N HIS A 7 10.08 18.60 0.83
CA HIS A 7 8.94 19.04 0.04
C HIS A 7 7.64 19.08 0.84
N TYR A 8 7.63 18.48 2.03
CA TYR A 8 6.44 18.35 2.85
C TYR A 8 6.05 19.70 3.48
N PRO A 9 4.75 20.07 3.48
CA PRO A 9 4.31 21.33 4.05
C PRO A 9 4.70 21.44 5.52
N LYS A 10 5.27 22.59 5.89
CA LYS A 10 5.59 22.95 7.27
C LYS A 10 4.36 23.60 7.91
N ALA A 11 4.22 23.45 9.22
CA ALA A 11 3.12 24.08 9.96
C ALA A 11 3.20 25.61 9.80
N GLY A 12 2.17 26.19 9.18
CA GLY A 12 1.95 27.64 9.06
C GLY A 12 0.69 28.08 9.82
N GLY A 13 0.11 29.23 9.46
CA GLY A 13 -1.09 29.78 10.10
C GLY A 13 -2.42 29.07 9.78
N GLY A 14 -2.42 28.06 8.90
CA GLY A 14 -3.60 27.29 8.52
C GLY A 14 -3.76 25.97 9.28
N ARG A 15 -4.63 25.07 8.78
CA ARG A 15 -4.76 23.70 9.30
C ARG A 15 -3.38 23.04 9.29
N LYS A 16 -2.95 22.55 10.46
CA LYS A 16 -1.66 21.87 10.60
C LYS A 16 -1.65 20.63 9.69
N PRO A 17 -0.60 20.42 8.89
CA PRO A 17 -0.48 19.20 8.10
C PRO A 17 -0.35 17.99 9.03
N TYR A 18 -0.89 16.85 8.60
CA TYR A 18 -0.70 15.59 9.31
C TYR A 18 0.79 15.22 9.36
N PRO A 19 1.24 14.45 10.36
CA PRO A 19 2.62 13.95 10.40
C PRO A 19 2.99 13.22 9.09
N LEU A 20 4.19 13.47 8.58
CA LEU A 20 4.67 12.83 7.35
C LEU A 20 4.63 11.29 7.45
N GLU A 21 4.95 10.74 8.63
CA GLU A 21 4.90 9.30 8.87
C GLU A 21 3.49 8.74 8.67
N THR A 22 2.47 9.44 9.20
CA THR A 22 1.07 9.08 9.04
C THR A 22 0.67 9.07 7.57
N MET A 23 0.99 10.13 6.81
CA MET A 23 0.64 10.21 5.40
C MET A 23 1.36 9.15 4.55
N LEU A 24 2.63 8.85 4.86
CA LEU A 24 3.36 7.77 4.19
C LEU A 24 2.72 6.40 4.44
N ARG A 25 2.31 6.11 5.67
CA ARG A 25 1.62 4.85 6.01
C ARG A 25 0.28 4.72 5.31
N ILE A 26 -0.49 5.81 5.23
CA ILE A 26 -1.74 5.85 4.46
C ILE A 26 -1.49 5.57 2.98
N HIS A 27 -0.44 6.18 2.40
CA HIS A 27 -0.08 5.91 1.01
C HIS A 27 0.34 4.45 0.77
N LEU A 28 1.03 3.82 1.73
CA LEU A 28 1.33 2.39 1.65
C LEU A 28 0.07 1.53 1.70
N LEU A 29 -0.90 1.87 2.56
CA LEU A 29 -2.20 1.19 2.60
C LEU A 29 -2.96 1.34 1.27
N GLN A 30 -2.98 2.54 0.68
CA GLN A 30 -3.55 2.76 -0.66
C GLN A 30 -2.94 1.82 -1.69
N ASN A 31 -1.61 1.69 -1.69
CA ASN A 31 -0.92 0.83 -2.64
C ASN A 31 -1.17 -0.66 -2.37
N TRP A 32 -1.16 -1.11 -1.10
CA TRP A 32 -1.34 -2.52 -0.74
C TRP A 32 -2.75 -3.03 -1.02
N PHE A 33 -3.77 -2.21 -0.75
CA PHE A 33 -5.17 -2.57 -0.91
C PHE A 33 -5.79 -2.02 -2.20
N SER A 34 -5.01 -1.36 -3.05
CA SER A 34 -5.47 -0.67 -4.28
C SER A 34 -6.63 0.30 -4.05
N LEU A 35 -6.57 1.07 -2.96
CA LEU A 35 -7.60 2.03 -2.59
C LEU A 35 -7.31 3.38 -3.26
N ASN A 36 -8.34 3.97 -3.87
CA ASN A 36 -8.31 5.38 -4.26
C ASN A 36 -8.48 6.27 -3.02
N ASP A 37 -8.39 7.60 -3.15
CA ASP A 37 -8.40 8.47 -1.97
C ASP A 37 -9.74 8.44 -1.21
N PRO A 38 -10.91 8.49 -1.88
CA PRO A 38 -12.19 8.34 -1.18
C PRO A 38 -12.33 6.99 -0.45
N ALA A 39 -11.95 5.89 -1.10
CA ALA A 39 -12.01 4.56 -0.47
C ALA A 39 -11.02 4.42 0.68
N MET A 40 -9.89 5.13 0.64
CA MET A 40 -8.94 5.15 1.75
C MET A 40 -9.46 5.97 2.94
N GLU A 41 -10.11 7.11 2.70
CA GLU A 41 -10.78 7.86 3.76
C GLU A 41 -11.84 7.00 4.46
N GLU A 42 -12.72 6.36 3.69
CA GLU A 42 -13.75 5.46 4.20
C GLU A 42 -13.14 4.30 4.98
N ALA A 43 -12.07 3.67 4.45
CA ALA A 43 -11.37 2.61 5.14
C ALA A 43 -10.70 3.07 6.46
N LEU A 44 -10.18 4.31 6.53
CA LEU A 44 -9.67 4.88 7.78
C LEU A 44 -10.78 5.15 8.79
N TYR A 45 -12.00 5.42 8.33
CA TYR A 45 -13.16 5.61 9.18
C TYR A 45 -13.69 4.28 9.73
N GLU A 46 -13.85 3.27 8.87
CA GLU A 46 -14.52 2.01 9.20
C GLU A 46 -13.58 0.93 9.76
N ILE A 47 -12.35 0.84 9.24
CA ILE A 47 -11.43 -0.28 9.53
C ILE A 47 -10.42 0.16 10.58
N THR A 48 -10.76 -0.08 11.86
CA THR A 48 -9.92 0.29 13.02
C THR A 48 -8.44 -0.12 12.88
N PRO A 49 -8.10 -1.34 12.42
CA PRO A 49 -6.69 -1.72 12.20
C PRO A 49 -5.94 -0.82 11.21
N MET A 50 -6.58 -0.35 10.13
CA MET A 50 -5.95 0.56 9.15
C MET A 50 -5.67 1.92 9.77
N ARG A 51 -6.62 2.43 10.57
CA ARG A 51 -6.46 3.68 11.32
C ARG A 51 -5.33 3.61 12.35
N GLN A 52 -5.27 2.51 13.10
CA GLN A 52 -4.19 2.24 14.05
C GLN A 52 -2.83 2.11 13.35
N PHE A 53 -2.79 1.41 12.21
CA PHE A 53 -1.58 1.32 11.40
C PHE A 53 -1.09 2.71 11.00
N ALA A 54 -1.97 3.62 10.57
CA ALA A 54 -1.64 5.00 10.24
C ALA A 54 -1.26 5.90 11.45
N ARG A 55 -1.26 5.36 12.67
CA ARG A 55 -1.04 6.10 13.93
C ARG A 55 -2.04 7.23 14.17
N LEU A 56 -3.25 7.08 13.64
CA LEU A 56 -4.35 7.99 13.92
C LEU A 56 -5.07 7.52 15.19
N THR A 57 -5.28 8.43 16.14
CA THR A 57 -6.09 8.12 17.33
C THR A 57 -7.56 8.02 16.95
N LEU A 58 -8.34 7.25 17.71
CA LEU A 58 -9.78 7.09 17.47
C LEU A 58 -10.58 8.38 17.71
N SER A 59 -10.04 9.30 18.51
CA SER A 59 -10.67 10.58 18.86
C SER A 59 -10.27 11.76 17.97
N ALA A 60 -9.16 11.65 17.21
CA ALA A 60 -8.70 12.72 16.33
C ALA A 60 -9.34 12.65 14.94
N PRO A 61 -9.49 13.78 14.23
CA PRO A 61 -9.99 13.79 12.85
C PRO A 61 -9.06 13.00 11.92
N ILE A 62 -9.66 12.23 11.01
CA ILE A 62 -8.94 11.53 9.96
C ILE A 62 -8.67 12.45 8.75
N PRO A 63 -7.64 12.18 7.95
CA PRO A 63 -7.41 12.88 6.69
C PRO A 63 -8.57 12.63 5.72
N GLU A 64 -9.14 13.71 5.20
CA GLU A 64 -10.11 13.67 4.10
C GLU A 64 -9.44 13.22 2.79
N ASP A 65 -10.23 12.72 1.83
CA ASP A 65 -9.81 12.32 0.49
C ASP A 65 -8.94 13.39 -0.19
N THR A 66 -9.31 14.66 -0.09
CA THR A 66 -8.54 15.78 -0.66
C THR A 66 -7.17 15.95 -0.01
N THR A 67 -7.03 15.59 1.27
CA THR A 67 -5.75 15.64 2.00
C THR A 67 -4.84 14.51 1.54
N ILE A 68 -5.40 13.31 1.37
CA ILE A 68 -4.70 12.14 0.82
C ILE A 68 -4.27 12.42 -0.63
N MET A 69 -5.16 12.97 -1.44
CA MET A 69 -4.91 13.38 -2.82
C MET A 69 -3.75 14.38 -2.93
N LYS A 70 -3.73 15.43 -2.08
CA LYS A 70 -2.63 16.42 -2.06
C LYS A 70 -1.28 15.77 -1.77
N PHE A 71 -1.22 14.79 -0.87
CA PHE A 71 0.02 14.08 -0.57
C PHE A 71 0.49 13.24 -1.76
N ARG A 72 -0.41 12.52 -2.42
CA ARG A 72 -0.08 11.74 -3.62
C ARG A 72 0.46 12.64 -4.74
N HIS A 73 -0.20 13.77 -5.03
CA HIS A 73 0.31 14.75 -6.00
C HIS A 73 1.68 15.32 -5.62
N LEU A 74 1.96 15.49 -4.32
CA LEU A 74 3.27 15.91 -3.84
C LEU A 74 4.35 14.86 -4.19
N LEU A 75 4.08 13.57 -3.95
CA LEU A 75 5.01 12.49 -4.29
C LEU A 75 5.26 12.39 -5.80
N GLU A 76 4.20 12.53 -6.60
CA GLU A 76 4.27 12.51 -8.07
C GLU A 76 5.06 13.70 -8.62
N LYS A 77 4.74 14.91 -8.16
CA LYS A 77 5.39 16.16 -8.59
C LYS A 77 6.89 16.14 -8.38
N HIS A 78 7.34 15.58 -7.25
CA HIS A 78 8.75 15.50 -6.88
C HIS A 78 9.40 14.16 -7.30
N ARG A 79 8.68 13.29 -8.03
CA ARG A 79 9.14 11.98 -8.50
C ARG A 79 9.73 11.10 -7.38
N VAL A 80 9.23 11.26 -6.16
CA VAL A 80 9.77 10.62 -4.94
C VAL A 80 9.32 9.17 -4.82
N ALA A 81 8.22 8.81 -5.47
CA ALA A 81 7.63 7.47 -5.39
C ALA A 81 8.61 6.35 -5.78
N ALA A 82 9.39 6.55 -6.85
CA ALA A 82 10.39 5.58 -7.29
C ALA A 82 11.51 5.40 -6.24
N GLY A 83 11.98 6.50 -5.65
CA GLY A 83 13.00 6.45 -4.60
C GLY A 83 12.50 5.77 -3.32
N ILE A 84 11.23 5.99 -2.94
CA ILE A 84 10.60 5.30 -1.80
C ILE A 84 10.55 3.79 -2.05
N LEU A 85 10.10 3.37 -3.24
CA LEU A 85 10.02 1.96 -3.59
C LEU A 85 11.41 1.30 -3.59
N GLN A 86 12.43 1.99 -4.10
CA GLN A 86 13.81 1.50 -4.07
C GLN A 86 14.32 1.29 -2.65
N VAL A 87 14.06 2.23 -1.73
CA VAL A 87 14.45 2.09 -0.32
C VAL A 87 13.73 0.92 0.33
N ILE A 88 12.43 0.77 0.10
CA ILE A 88 11.66 -0.35 0.65
C ILE A 88 12.18 -1.68 0.10
N ASN A 89 12.46 -1.76 -1.21
CA ASN A 89 13.00 -2.96 -1.83
C ASN A 89 14.40 -3.30 -1.33
N GLY A 90 15.27 -2.33 -1.07
CA GLY A 90 16.57 -2.59 -0.43
C GLY A 90 16.41 -3.26 0.94
N HIS A 91 15.53 -2.71 1.79
CA HIS A 91 15.25 -3.29 3.11
C HIS A 91 14.60 -4.66 3.06
N LEU A 92 13.82 -4.94 2.01
CA LEU A 92 13.20 -6.25 1.81
C LEU A 92 14.19 -7.26 1.24
N GLN A 93 15.09 -6.84 0.35
CA GLN A 93 16.13 -7.70 -0.22
C GLN A 93 17.06 -8.25 0.85
N ASP A 94 17.38 -7.45 1.88
CA ASP A 94 18.12 -7.90 3.06
C ASP A 94 17.43 -9.08 3.78
N LYS A 95 16.12 -9.26 3.56
CA LYS A 95 15.28 -10.31 4.13
C LYS A 95 14.84 -11.34 3.09
N GLY A 96 15.42 -11.33 1.88
CA GLY A 96 15.06 -12.22 0.77
C GLY A 96 13.71 -11.90 0.12
N LEU A 97 13.19 -10.68 0.29
CA LEU A 97 11.90 -10.22 -0.21
C LEU A 97 12.08 -9.12 -1.26
N ALA A 98 11.19 -9.03 -2.24
CA ALA A 98 11.15 -7.90 -3.18
C ALA A 98 9.70 -7.49 -3.49
N LEU A 99 9.43 -6.18 -3.55
CA LEU A 99 8.16 -5.65 -4.06
C LEU A 99 8.32 -5.24 -5.52
N ARG A 100 7.39 -5.71 -6.36
CA ARG A 100 7.24 -5.20 -7.72
C ARG A 100 6.15 -4.15 -7.75
N GLN A 101 6.36 -3.11 -8.56
CA GLN A 101 5.31 -2.14 -8.86
C GLN A 101 4.23 -2.83 -9.71
N GLY A 102 3.14 -3.31 -9.09
CA GLY A 102 2.05 -4.00 -9.79
C GLY A 102 1.44 -5.19 -9.02
N THR A 103 0.30 -5.65 -9.57
CA THR A 103 -0.78 -6.55 -9.10
C THR A 103 -0.43 -7.67 -8.08
N ILE A 104 -1.25 -7.80 -7.00
CA ILE A 104 -1.26 -8.92 -6.05
C ILE A 104 -1.63 -10.17 -6.82
N VAL A 105 -0.77 -11.16 -6.71
CA VAL A 105 -1.13 -12.55 -6.88
C VAL A 105 -1.08 -13.14 -5.48
N ASP A 106 -2.13 -13.86 -5.10
CA ASP A 106 -2.23 -14.59 -3.84
C ASP A 106 -0.93 -15.37 -3.60
N ALA A 107 -0.24 -15.11 -2.49
CA ALA A 107 0.92 -15.90 -2.11
C ALA A 107 0.42 -17.22 -1.54
N THR A 108 -0.02 -18.11 -2.43
CA THR A 108 -0.13 -19.52 -2.09
C THR A 108 1.28 -19.99 -1.74
N ILE A 109 1.51 -20.36 -0.48
CA ILE A 109 2.72 -21.08 -0.08
C ILE A 109 2.70 -22.39 -0.86
N ILE A 110 3.38 -22.44 -2.01
CA ILE A 110 3.69 -23.70 -2.66
C ILE A 110 4.83 -24.29 -1.82
N HIS A 111 4.47 -25.09 -0.81
CA HIS A 111 5.35 -26.17 -0.40
C HIS A 111 5.71 -26.91 -1.69
N ALA A 112 7.00 -26.89 -2.06
CA ALA A 112 7.48 -27.65 -3.18
C ALA A 112 7.13 -29.12 -2.96
N LEU A 113 6.00 -29.58 -3.51
CA LEU A 113 5.77 -30.99 -3.67
C LEU A 113 6.69 -31.44 -4.79
N SER A 114 7.83 -31.97 -4.35
CA SER A 114 8.68 -32.85 -5.12
C SER A 114 7.85 -33.82 -5.98
N SER A 115 8.32 -33.99 -7.22
CA SER A 115 7.76 -34.79 -8.30
C SER A 115 6.74 -35.90 -7.96
N ARG A 116 5.59 -35.89 -8.64
CA ARG A 116 5.10 -37.06 -9.40
C ARG A 116 3.90 -36.73 -10.31
N ARG A 117 4.07 -37.15 -11.56
CA ARG A 117 3.11 -37.29 -12.67
C ARG A 117 1.72 -37.81 -12.24
N SER A 118 0.62 -37.21 -12.73
CA SER A 118 -0.55 -37.93 -13.30
C SER A 118 -1.56 -37.00 -13.98
N THR A 119 -2.06 -37.44 -15.13
CA THR A 119 -3.19 -36.95 -15.94
C THR A 119 -4.54 -37.08 -15.21
N ARG A 120 -5.52 -36.17 -15.48
CA ARG A 120 -6.91 -36.46 -15.95
C ARG A 120 -7.92 -35.31 -15.68
N THR A 121 -8.69 -35.01 -16.72
CA THR A 121 -9.95 -34.24 -16.93
C THR A 121 -10.90 -33.96 -15.75
N ALA A 122 -11.54 -32.76 -15.75
CA ALA A 122 -12.99 -32.52 -15.97
C ALA A 122 -13.56 -31.27 -15.23
N ASN A 123 -14.24 -30.41 -16.00
CA ASN A 123 -15.39 -29.51 -15.73
C ASN A 123 -15.72 -29.00 -14.31
N ALA A 124 -15.89 -27.67 -14.15
CA ALA A 124 -17.18 -27.01 -13.80
C ALA A 124 -17.08 -25.50 -13.46
N ASN A 125 -18.00 -24.74 -14.09
CA ASN A 125 -18.69 -23.48 -13.70
C ASN A 125 -17.97 -22.11 -13.58
N PRO A 126 -18.55 -21.02 -14.16
CA PRO A 126 -18.03 -19.67 -14.06
C PRO A 126 -18.52 -19.00 -12.77
N THR A 127 -17.63 -18.84 -11.80
CA THR A 127 -17.85 -17.96 -10.64
C THR A 127 -17.34 -16.56 -10.95
N CYS A 128 -18.12 -15.54 -10.55
CA CYS A 128 -17.78 -14.13 -10.69
C CYS A 128 -16.34 -13.85 -10.24
N THR A 129 -15.51 -13.42 -11.19
CA THR A 129 -14.14 -12.97 -10.95
C THR A 129 -14.14 -11.65 -10.20
N ILE A 130 -13.89 -11.70 -8.89
CA ILE A 130 -13.49 -10.51 -8.14
C ILE A 130 -12.03 -10.23 -8.50
N GLN A 131 -11.79 -9.24 -9.35
CA GLN A 131 -10.43 -8.77 -9.65
C GLN A 131 -9.91 -7.96 -8.46
N LYS A 132 -9.16 -8.62 -7.57
CA LYS A 132 -8.35 -7.94 -6.54
C LYS A 132 -7.02 -7.52 -7.16
N LYS A 133 -6.78 -6.20 -7.25
CA LYS A 133 -5.48 -5.60 -7.60
C LYS A 133 -4.71 -5.32 -6.30
N GLY A 134 -3.37 -5.40 -6.30
CA GLY A 134 -2.54 -5.06 -5.12
C GLY A 134 -1.03 -5.15 -5.39
N ILE A 135 -0.17 -5.18 -4.35
CA ILE A 135 1.28 -5.38 -4.47
C ILE A 135 1.73 -6.85 -4.24
N SER A 136 2.45 -7.45 -5.19
CA SER A 136 3.09 -8.77 -5.02
C SER A 136 4.47 -8.65 -4.35
N ILE A 137 4.70 -9.49 -3.33
CA ILE A 137 5.99 -9.67 -2.64
C ILE A 137 6.56 -11.00 -3.13
N SER A 138 7.69 -10.97 -3.83
CA SER A 138 8.38 -12.18 -4.30
C SER A 138 9.47 -12.56 -3.29
N LEU A 139 9.60 -13.86 -3.04
CA LEU A 139 10.76 -14.46 -2.37
C LEU A 139 11.68 -14.97 -3.48
N GLU A 140 12.89 -14.43 -3.58
CA GLU A 140 13.94 -14.97 -4.47
C GLU A 140 14.87 -15.91 -3.69
#